data_AF-A0A3P8EJ75-F1
#
_entry.id   AF-A0A3P8EJ75-F1
#
_cell.length_a   1.000
_cell.length_b   1.000
_cell.length_c   1.000
_cell.angle_alpha   90.00
_cell.angle_beta   90.00
_cell.angle_gamma   90.00
#
_symmetry.space_group_name_H-M   'P 1'
#
loop_
_entity.id
_entity.type
_entity.pdbx_description
1 polymer ?
#
loop_
_entity_poly.entity_id
_entity_poly.type
_entity_poly.pdbx_seq_one_letter_code
_entity_poly.pdbx_strand_id
1 'polypeptide(L)'
;MKQLASKYVTQFAINGLRTLVYASRQVDSREYYHLLNEFYHANSLFGSERSDALKIIYSKIEYNLTLVSVTGVEDKLQPGVHECLKNLRDAGIQIWVLTGDKKETAITVSRSAGHFTPNMSLIHLTNCDDLFTFTCKLFNYLEKLKINREKRNLNKKTKLLLKKPIHLIKMKTNLNDRIKDDFNYQNNSIDEIDLYN
;
A
#
# COMPACT_ATOMS: atom_id res chain seq x y z
N MET A 1 -20.83 16.14 7.56
CA MET A 1 -20.11 16.77 6.43
C MET A 1 -18.59 16.56 6.50
N LYS A 2 -17.85 17.18 7.44
CA LYS A 2 -16.37 17.06 7.51
C LYS A 2 -15.84 15.61 7.61
N GLN A 3 -16.43 14.78 8.48
CA GLN A 3 -16.04 13.37 8.63
C GLN A 3 -16.28 12.56 7.34
N LEU A 4 -17.40 12.80 6.67
CA LEU A 4 -17.73 12.14 5.41
C LEU A 4 -16.76 12.52 4.30
N ALA A 5 -16.41 13.81 4.21
CA ALA A 5 -15.40 14.30 3.27
C ALA A 5 -14.03 13.67 3.51
N SER A 6 -13.60 13.58 4.77
CA SER A 6 -12.36 12.89 5.16
C SER A 6 -12.36 11.43 4.69
N LYS A 7 -13.49 10.73 4.88
CA LYS A 7 -13.66 9.35 4.39
C LYS A 7 -13.49 9.27 2.86
N TYR A 8 -14.10 10.17 2.10
CA TYR A 8 -13.95 10.18 0.64
C TYR A 8 -12.54 10.55 0.18
N VAL A 9 -11.87 11.49 0.86
CA VAL A 9 -10.46 11.82 0.59
C VAL A 9 -9.57 10.59 0.77
N THR A 10 -9.78 9.83 1.85
CA THR A 10 -9.04 8.59 2.08
C THR A 10 -9.37 7.53 1.03
N GLN A 11 -10.65 7.39 0.65
CA GLN A 11 -11.06 6.44 -0.38
C GLN A 11 -10.44 6.78 -1.74
N PHE A 12 -10.49 8.03 -2.17
CA PHE A 12 -9.85 8.48 -3.42
C PHE A 12 -8.33 8.25 -3.40
N ALA A 13 -7.66 8.51 -2.28
CA ALA A 13 -6.23 8.23 -2.13
C ALA A 13 -5.92 6.72 -2.24
N ILE A 14 -6.73 5.85 -1.63
CA ILE A 14 -6.60 4.39 -1.76
C ILE A 14 -6.74 3.97 -3.23
N ASN A 15 -7.66 4.59 -3.96
CA ASN A 15 -7.85 4.37 -5.39
C ASN A 15 -6.78 5.05 -6.27
N GLY A 16 -5.80 5.75 -5.70
CA GLY A 16 -4.71 6.40 -6.45
C GLY A 16 -5.14 7.70 -7.15
N LEU A 17 -6.28 8.27 -6.77
CA LEU A 17 -6.78 9.53 -7.34
C LEU A 17 -6.21 10.72 -6.59
N ARG A 18 -5.79 11.75 -7.34
CA ARG A 18 -5.50 13.07 -6.76
C ARG A 18 -6.80 13.70 -6.28
N THR A 19 -6.81 14.17 -5.04
CA THR A 19 -8.03 14.68 -4.41
C THR A 19 -8.02 16.19 -4.29
N LEU A 20 -9.09 16.85 -4.73
CA LEU A 20 -9.35 18.27 -4.47
C LEU A 20 -10.57 18.41 -3.55
N VAL A 21 -10.51 19.36 -2.62
CA VAL A 21 -11.60 19.67 -1.69
C VAL A 21 -12.03 21.11 -1.95
N TYR A 22 -13.31 21.28 -2.28
CA TYR A 22 -13.88 22.59 -2.57
C TYR A 22 -14.65 23.08 -1.37
N ALA A 23 -14.40 24.32 -0.98
CA ALA A 23 -15.13 25.01 0.07
C ALA A 23 -15.38 26.45 -0.35
N SER A 24 -16.48 27.03 0.13
CA SER A 24 -16.90 28.38 -0.21
C SER A 24 -17.42 29.11 1.01
N ARG A 25 -17.31 30.43 1.00
CA ARG A 25 -17.94 31.32 1.98
C ARG A 25 -18.56 32.49 1.23
N GLN A 26 -19.74 32.92 1.68
CA GLN A 26 -20.31 34.17 1.23
C GLN A 26 -19.66 35.32 1.99
N VAL A 27 -19.25 36.34 1.26
CA VAL A 27 -18.60 37.55 1.77
C VAL A 27 -19.53 38.71 1.45
N ASP A 28 -19.89 39.51 2.45
CA ASP A 28 -20.69 40.70 2.21
C ASP A 28 -19.85 41.82 1.58
N SER A 29 -20.52 42.80 0.98
CA SER A 29 -19.82 43.88 0.26
C SER A 29 -18.89 44.69 1.16
N ARG A 30 -19.25 44.91 2.44
CA ARG A 30 -18.43 45.70 3.36
C ARG A 30 -17.14 44.96 3.70
N GLU A 31 -17.24 43.68 4.05
CA GLU A 31 -16.07 42.83 4.29
C GLU A 31 -15.18 42.75 3.04
N TYR A 32 -15.79 42.53 1.87
CA TYR A 32 -15.07 42.43 0.60
C TYR A 32 -14.25 43.70 0.31
N TYR A 33 -14.87 44.88 0.35
CA TYR A 33 -14.15 46.13 0.07
C TYR A 33 -13.10 46.45 1.12
N HIS A 34 -13.33 46.09 2.38
CA HIS A 34 -12.32 46.23 3.43
C HIS A 34 -11.08 45.38 3.13
N LEU A 35 -11.25 44.08 2.86
CA LEU A 35 -10.15 43.17 2.51
C LEU A 35 -9.46 43.58 1.20
N LEU A 36 -10.21 44.10 0.23
CA LEU A 36 -9.66 44.57 -1.03
C LEU A 36 -8.73 45.79 -0.83
N ASN A 37 -9.10 46.72 0.04
CA ASN A 37 -8.25 47.87 0.38
C ASN A 37 -6.97 47.42 1.10
N GLU A 38 -7.08 46.49 2.06
CA GLU A 38 -5.91 45.89 2.71
C GLU A 38 -5.01 45.18 1.69
N PHE A 39 -5.59 44.49 0.71
CA PHE A 39 -4.86 43.80 -0.36
C PHE A 39 -4.08 44.76 -1.25
N TYR A 40 -4.66 45.89 -1.62
CA TYR A 40 -3.94 46.92 -2.38
C TYR A 40 -2.79 47.52 -1.58
N HIS A 41 -3.01 47.82 -0.29
CA HIS A 41 -1.95 48.27 0.59
C HIS A 41 -0.81 47.24 0.67
N ALA A 42 -1.12 45.97 0.94
CA ALA A 42 -0.13 44.90 1.00
C ALA A 42 0.66 44.74 -0.31
N ASN A 43 0.00 44.87 -1.47
CA ASN A 43 0.69 44.79 -2.77
C ASN A 43 1.60 45.97 -3.06
N SER A 44 1.39 47.12 -2.41
CA SER A 44 2.26 48.29 -2.55
C SER A 44 3.58 48.17 -1.76
N LEU A 45 3.66 47.20 -0.83
CA LEU A 45 4.88 46.89 -0.08
C LEU A 45 5.89 46.14 -0.98
N PHE A 46 7.13 46.01 -0.48
CA PHE A 46 8.21 45.32 -1.19
C PHE A 46 8.86 44.23 -0.33
N GLY A 47 9.51 43.27 -0.99
CA GLY A 47 10.29 42.22 -0.31
C GLY A 47 9.47 41.31 0.62
N SER A 48 10.05 40.98 1.76
CA SER A 48 9.44 40.09 2.76
C SER A 48 8.19 40.68 3.39
N GLU A 49 8.14 41.99 3.61
CA GLU A 49 6.98 42.68 4.21
C GLU A 49 5.71 42.51 3.37
N ARG A 50 5.84 42.59 2.04
CA ARG A 50 4.73 42.28 1.12
C ARG A 50 4.24 40.85 1.29
N SER A 51 5.18 39.91 1.33
CA SER A 51 4.87 38.47 1.40
C SER A 51 4.12 38.14 2.68
N ASP A 52 4.52 38.73 3.80
CA ASP A 52 3.88 38.49 5.09
C ASP A 52 2.54 39.23 5.22
N ALA A 53 2.43 40.45 4.71
CA ALA A 53 1.16 41.17 4.65
C ALA A 53 0.12 40.42 3.80
N LEU A 54 0.51 39.89 2.63
CA LEU A 54 -0.38 39.10 1.78
C LEU A 54 -0.84 37.80 2.45
N LYS A 55 0.04 37.09 3.15
CA LYS A 55 -0.34 35.88 3.92
C LYS A 55 -1.44 36.16 4.95
N ILE A 56 -1.35 37.30 5.64
CA ILE A 56 -2.37 37.70 6.63
C ILE A 56 -3.72 37.90 5.94
N ILE A 57 -3.74 38.58 4.79
CA ILE A 57 -4.97 38.86 4.05
C ILE A 57 -5.57 37.59 3.46
N TYR A 58 -4.74 36.69 2.90
CA TYR A 58 -5.19 35.38 2.43
C TYR A 58 -5.81 34.57 3.58
N SER A 59 -5.21 34.60 4.77
CA SER A 59 -5.78 33.93 5.94
C SER A 59 -7.14 34.51 6.36
N LYS A 60 -7.36 35.83 6.20
CA LYS A 60 -8.66 36.46 6.49
C LYS A 60 -9.75 36.02 5.50
N ILE A 61 -9.43 35.99 4.19
CA ILE A 61 -10.42 35.58 3.18
C ILE A 61 -10.68 34.07 3.23
N GLU A 62 -9.66 33.25 3.47
CA GLU A 62 -9.70 31.77 3.55
C GLU A 62 -10.19 31.24 4.92
N TYR A 63 -10.88 32.07 5.70
CA TYR A 63 -11.46 31.70 6.99
C TYR A 63 -12.93 31.26 6.88
N ASN A 64 -13.37 30.39 7.79
CA ASN A 64 -14.76 29.93 7.97
C ASN A 64 -15.47 29.46 6.68
N LEU A 65 -14.73 28.75 5.82
CA LEU A 65 -15.28 28.17 4.60
C LEU A 65 -16.23 27.01 4.90
N THR A 66 -17.33 26.94 4.16
CA THR A 66 -18.25 25.80 4.16
C THR A 66 -17.84 24.82 3.08
N LEU A 67 -17.61 23.57 3.47
CA LEU A 67 -17.30 22.49 2.54
C LEU A 67 -18.45 22.29 1.54
N VAL A 68 -18.11 22.26 0.26
CA VAL A 68 -19.05 22.04 -0.86
C VAL A 68 -18.91 20.63 -1.42
N SER A 69 -17.70 20.22 -1.82
CA SER A 69 -17.48 18.95 -2.50
C SER A 69 -16.05 18.42 -2.38
N VAL A 70 -15.87 17.16 -2.75
CA VAL A 70 -14.57 16.49 -2.89
C VAL A 70 -14.56 15.81 -4.24
N THR A 71 -13.49 15.99 -5.02
CA THR A 71 -13.33 15.33 -6.33
C THR A 71 -12.07 14.48 -6.34
N GLY A 72 -12.14 13.31 -6.98
CA GLY A 72 -10.99 12.47 -7.31
C GLY A 72 -10.67 12.59 -8.79
N VAL A 73 -9.43 12.92 -9.12
CA VAL A 73 -8.93 13.02 -10.49
C VAL A 73 -7.91 11.90 -10.70
N GLU A 74 -8.10 11.13 -11.77
CA GLU A 74 -7.12 10.12 -12.17
C GLU A 74 -5.86 10.80 -12.70
N ASP A 75 -4.72 10.45 -12.13
CA ASP A 75 -3.41 10.86 -12.63
C ASP A 75 -2.76 9.67 -13.32
N LYS A 76 -2.78 9.69 -14.66
CA LYS A 76 -2.30 8.57 -15.46
C LYS A 76 -0.79 8.52 -15.44
N LEU A 77 -0.27 7.31 -15.29
CA LEU A 77 1.16 7.06 -15.46
C LEU A 77 1.58 7.37 -16.89
N GLN A 78 2.82 7.84 -17.04
CA GLN A 78 3.40 8.03 -18.36
C GLN A 78 3.47 6.70 -19.12
N PRO A 79 3.34 6.71 -20.45
CA PRO A 79 3.51 5.52 -21.28
C PRO A 79 4.87 4.85 -21.01
N GLY A 80 4.88 3.51 -20.93
CA GLY A 80 6.12 2.73 -20.78
C GLY A 80 6.73 2.68 -19.37
N VAL A 81 6.17 3.38 -18.37
CA VAL A 81 6.70 3.36 -16.99
C VAL A 81 6.81 1.94 -16.42
N HIS A 82 5.79 1.11 -16.66
CA HIS A 82 5.79 -0.27 -16.16
C HIS A 82 6.93 -1.11 -16.74
N GLU A 83 7.11 -1.06 -18.06
CA GLU A 83 8.15 -1.80 -18.77
C GLU A 83 9.55 -1.31 -18.34
N CYS A 84 9.73 0.00 -18.23
CA CYS A 84 10.97 0.60 -17.77
C CYS A 84 11.34 0.10 -16.37
N LEU A 85 10.42 0.17 -15.40
CA LEU A 85 10.66 -0.29 -14.03
C LEU A 85 10.97 -1.79 -13.96
N LYS A 86 10.32 -2.60 -14.81
CA LYS A 86 10.62 -4.03 -14.93
C LYS A 86 12.03 -4.25 -15.46
N ASN A 87 12.41 -3.61 -16.56
CA ASN A 87 13.73 -3.77 -17.18
C ASN A 87 14.86 -3.34 -16.25
N LEU A 88 14.69 -2.22 -15.53
CA LEU A 88 15.64 -1.77 -14.52
C LEU A 88 15.81 -2.81 -13.40
N ARG A 89 14.71 -3.41 -12.92
CA ARG A 89 14.76 -4.46 -11.89
C ARG A 89 15.43 -5.74 -12.40
N ASP A 90 15.12 -6.16 -13.62
CA ASP A 90 15.71 -7.34 -14.26
C ASP A 90 17.22 -7.15 -14.49
N ALA A 91 17.66 -5.90 -14.71
CA ALA A 91 19.07 -5.51 -14.75
C ALA A 91 19.74 -5.41 -13.35
N GLY A 92 19.01 -5.70 -12.26
CA GLY A 92 19.52 -5.67 -10.89
C GLY A 92 19.57 -4.26 -10.28
N ILE A 93 18.96 -3.25 -10.90
CA ILE A 93 18.95 -1.88 -10.40
C ILE A 93 17.89 -1.72 -9.31
N GLN A 94 18.29 -1.19 -8.16
CA GLN A 94 17.39 -0.89 -7.05
C GLN A 94 16.73 0.48 -7.26
N ILE A 95 15.40 0.50 -7.24
CA ILE A 95 14.61 1.69 -7.55
C ILE A 95 13.95 2.19 -6.27
N TRP A 96 14.22 3.45 -5.93
CA TRP A 96 13.66 4.13 -4.76
C TRP A 96 12.74 5.26 -5.23
N VAL A 97 11.53 5.31 -4.67
CA VAL A 97 10.56 6.37 -4.95
C VAL A 97 10.48 7.26 -3.72
N LEU A 98 10.89 8.52 -3.86
CA LEU A 98 10.73 9.55 -2.85
C LEU A 98 9.58 10.47 -3.29
N THR A 99 8.52 10.54 -2.49
CA THR A 99 7.35 11.39 -2.78
C THR A 99 6.84 12.06 -1.51
N GLY A 100 6.29 13.26 -1.66
CA GLY A 100 5.56 13.98 -0.61
C GLY A 100 4.07 13.65 -0.55
N ASP A 101 3.60 12.71 -1.39
CA ASP A 101 2.21 12.24 -1.37
C ASP A 101 1.86 11.49 -0.08
N LYS A 102 0.56 11.38 0.18
CA LYS A 102 0.05 10.48 1.21
C LYS A 102 0.50 9.05 0.95
N LYS A 103 0.72 8.30 2.04
CA LYS A 103 1.13 6.89 2.01
C LYS A 103 0.26 6.05 1.08
N GLU A 104 -1.07 6.22 1.16
CA GLU A 104 -2.03 5.42 0.40
C GLU A 104 -1.85 5.66 -1.10
N THR A 105 -1.76 6.92 -1.52
CA THR A 105 -1.51 7.31 -2.91
C THR A 105 -0.16 6.77 -3.40
N ALA A 106 0.90 6.93 -2.61
CA ALA A 106 2.24 6.46 -2.98
C ALA A 106 2.26 4.94 -3.23
N ILE A 107 1.60 4.16 -2.37
CA ILE A 107 1.48 2.70 -2.52
C ILE A 107 0.69 2.35 -3.79
N THR A 108 -0.45 3.00 -4.03
CA THR A 108 -1.31 2.69 -5.18
C THR A 108 -0.66 3.08 -6.51
N VAL A 109 -0.02 4.25 -6.58
CA VAL A 109 0.74 4.69 -7.77
C VAL A 109 1.92 3.75 -8.02
N SER A 110 2.67 3.37 -6.98
CA SER A 110 3.80 2.44 -7.12
C SER A 110 3.34 1.04 -7.58
N ARG A 111 2.20 0.55 -7.09
CA ARG A 111 1.58 -0.69 -7.58
C ARG A 111 1.19 -0.59 -9.04
N SER A 112 0.52 0.50 -9.42
CA SER A 112 0.08 0.73 -10.80
C SER A 112 1.26 0.83 -11.76
N ALA A 113 2.37 1.42 -11.30
CA ALA A 113 3.63 1.49 -12.03
C ALA A 113 4.36 0.14 -12.11
N GLY A 114 3.91 -0.90 -11.40
CA GLY A 114 4.59 -2.19 -11.34
C GLY A 114 5.89 -2.17 -10.54
N HIS A 115 6.10 -1.15 -9.68
CA HIS A 115 7.30 -1.01 -8.85
C HIS A 115 7.48 -2.19 -7.88
N PHE A 116 6.38 -2.78 -7.42
CA PHE A 116 6.37 -4.04 -6.70
C PHE A 116 5.15 -4.86 -7.07
N THR A 117 5.30 -6.19 -7.03
CA THR A 117 4.21 -7.12 -7.35
C THR A 117 3.22 -7.26 -6.20
N PRO A 118 1.94 -7.63 -6.44
CA PRO A 118 0.98 -7.92 -5.37
C PRO A 118 1.47 -8.95 -4.34
N ASN A 119 2.32 -9.89 -4.76
CA ASN A 119 2.88 -10.95 -3.90
C ASN A 119 4.05 -10.48 -3.03
N MET A 120 4.51 -9.22 -3.18
CA MET A 120 5.60 -8.68 -2.40
C MET A 120 5.07 -8.19 -1.05
N SER A 121 5.73 -8.60 0.04
CA SER A 121 5.38 -8.15 1.38
C SER A 121 5.82 -6.69 1.56
N LEU A 122 4.86 -5.81 1.82
CA LEU A 122 5.12 -4.41 2.15
C LEU A 122 5.45 -4.28 3.64
N ILE A 123 6.52 -3.55 3.94
CA ILE A 123 6.91 -3.20 5.29
C ILE A 123 6.52 -1.73 5.52
N HIS A 124 5.74 -1.48 6.58
CA HIS A 124 5.32 -0.14 6.94
C HIS A 124 6.06 0.31 8.20
N LEU A 125 6.93 1.31 8.05
CA LEU A 125 7.64 1.98 9.13
C LEU A 125 7.05 3.38 9.32
N THR A 126 5.83 3.44 9.86
CA THR A 126 5.11 4.70 10.12
C THR A 126 4.97 4.96 11.62
N ASN A 127 4.76 6.23 12.00
CA ASN A 127 4.60 6.69 13.38
C ASN A 127 5.80 6.30 14.26
N CYS A 128 7.00 6.69 13.82
CA CYS A 128 8.24 6.49 14.56
C CYS A 128 8.74 7.86 14.96
N ASP A 129 8.41 8.29 16.18
CA ASP A 129 8.72 9.63 16.67
C ASP A 129 10.19 9.76 17.09
N ASP A 130 10.86 8.63 17.28
CA ASP A 130 12.25 8.54 17.70
C ASP A 130 12.98 7.36 17.02
N LEU A 131 14.31 7.42 17.03
CA LEU A 131 15.19 6.44 16.41
C LEU A 131 15.06 5.06 17.06
N PHE A 132 14.78 4.98 18.36
CA PHE A 132 14.64 3.71 19.08
C PHE A 132 13.36 2.99 18.64
N THR A 133 12.23 3.68 18.60
CA THR A 133 10.95 3.14 18.08
C THR A 133 11.10 2.66 16.64
N PHE A 134 11.78 3.43 15.79
CA PHE A 134 12.09 3.03 14.42
C PHE A 134 12.90 1.73 14.37
N THR A 135 13.98 1.66 15.15
CA THR A 135 14.92 0.52 15.17
C THR A 135 14.23 -0.75 15.65
N CYS A 136 13.43 -0.67 16.73
CA CYS A 136 12.64 -1.79 17.23
C CYS A 136 11.63 -2.29 16.20
N LYS A 137 10.91 -1.39 15.51
CA LYS A 137 9.97 -1.77 14.44
C LYS A 137 10.71 -2.45 13.29
N LEU A 138 11.81 -1.86 12.83
CA LEU A 138 12.62 -2.41 11.74
C LEU A 138 13.16 -3.81 12.08
N PHE A 139 13.73 -4.00 13.27
CA PHE A 139 14.26 -5.28 13.73
C PHE A 139 13.18 -6.36 13.75
N ASN A 140 12.01 -6.05 14.31
CA ASN A 140 10.87 -6.97 14.34
C ASN A 140 10.41 -7.38 12.93
N TYR A 141 10.44 -6.47 11.96
CA TYR A 141 10.12 -6.80 10.57
C TYR A 141 11.19 -7.70 9.93
N LEU A 142 12.48 -7.40 10.13
CA LEU A 142 13.58 -8.19 9.58
C LEU A 142 13.57 -9.62 10.11
N GLU A 143 13.32 -9.82 11.41
CA GLU A 143 13.20 -11.15 12.00
C GLU A 143 12.01 -11.94 11.43
N LYS A 144 10.84 -11.31 11.28
CA LYS A 144 9.69 -11.94 10.61
C LYS A 144 10.01 -12.36 9.18
N LEU A 145 10.79 -11.55 8.44
CA LEU A 145 11.20 -11.89 7.08
C LEU A 145 12.16 -13.08 7.03
N LYS A 146 13.11 -13.17 7.96
CA LYS A 146 14.02 -14.33 8.08
C LYS A 146 13.24 -15.62 8.29
N ILE A 147 12.36 -15.63 9.28
CA ILE A 147 11.50 -16.80 9.61
C ILE A 147 10.65 -17.21 8.40
N ASN A 148 10.04 -16.24 7.71
CA ASN A 148 9.22 -16.52 6.53
C ASN A 148 10.05 -17.10 5.36
N ARG A 149 11.30 -16.65 5.19
CA ARG A 149 12.20 -17.19 4.17
C ARG A 149 12.59 -18.63 4.47
N GLU A 150 12.89 -18.95 5.72
CA GLU A 150 13.20 -20.31 6.16
C GLU A 150 12.02 -21.26 5.96
N LYS A 151 10.81 -20.86 6.39
CA LYS A 151 9.58 -21.64 6.17
C LYS A 151 9.32 -21.92 4.69
N ARG A 152 9.50 -20.91 3.82
CA ARG A 152 9.36 -21.09 2.36
C ARG A 152 10.38 -22.07 1.79
N ASN A 153 11.62 -22.03 2.27
CA ASN A 153 12.66 -22.97 1.85
C ASN A 153 12.34 -24.40 2.30
N LEU A 154 11.88 -24.56 3.54
CA LEU A 154 11.45 -25.85 4.08
C LEU A 154 10.30 -26.44 3.26
N ASN A 155 9.27 -25.64 2.96
CA ASN A 155 8.13 -26.06 2.15
C ASN A 155 8.51 -26.44 0.71
N LYS A 156 9.48 -25.74 0.09
CA LYS A 156 10.02 -26.15 -1.20
C LYS A 156 10.74 -27.51 -1.12
N LYS A 157 11.53 -27.71 -0.06
CA LYS A 157 12.27 -28.96 0.17
C LYS A 157 11.32 -30.14 0.42
N THR A 158 10.29 -29.98 1.24
CA THR A 158 9.28 -31.02 1.51
C THR A 158 8.47 -31.34 0.26
N LYS A 159 8.01 -30.34 -0.50
CA LYS A 159 7.29 -30.56 -1.77
C LYS A 159 8.15 -31.25 -2.82
N LEU A 160 9.45 -30.97 -2.86
CA LEU A 160 10.41 -31.68 -3.72
C LEU A 160 10.61 -33.13 -3.27
N LEU A 161 10.69 -33.38 -1.97
CA LEU A 161 10.83 -34.73 -1.39
C LEU A 161 9.58 -35.58 -1.67
N LEU A 162 8.37 -35.03 -1.51
CA LEU A 162 7.10 -35.70 -1.77
C LEU A 162 6.88 -36.02 -3.26
N LYS A 163 7.55 -35.31 -4.17
CA LYS A 163 7.51 -35.59 -5.62
C LYS A 163 8.49 -36.68 -6.06
N LYS A 164 9.39 -37.15 -5.18
CA LYS A 164 10.30 -38.26 -5.52
C LYS A 164 9.54 -39.59 -5.40
N PRO A 165 9.71 -40.53 -6.35
CA PRO A 165 9.09 -41.85 -6.23
C PRO A 165 9.58 -42.51 -4.94
N ILE A 166 8.63 -42.87 -4.06
CA ILE A 166 8.94 -43.64 -2.86
C ILE A 166 9.18 -45.07 -3.33
N HIS A 167 10.44 -45.47 -3.47
CA HIS A 167 10.78 -46.88 -3.65
C HIS A 167 10.53 -47.60 -2.32
N LEU A 168 9.38 -48.25 -2.21
CA LEU A 168 9.04 -49.08 -1.06
C LEU A 168 9.86 -50.38 -1.14
N ILE A 169 11.01 -50.40 -0.48
CA ILE A 169 11.81 -51.63 -0.34
C ILE A 169 11.13 -52.49 0.72
N LYS A 170 10.34 -53.47 0.26
CA LYS A 170 9.80 -54.51 1.13
C LYS A 170 10.96 -55.44 1.53
N MET A 171 11.55 -55.23 2.71
CA MET A 171 12.44 -56.23 3.30
C MET A 171 11.59 -57.43 3.73
N LYS A 172 11.74 -58.54 3.01
CA LYS A 172 11.27 -59.84 3.50
C LYS A 172 12.15 -60.24 4.67
N THR A 173 11.67 -60.06 5.89
CA THR A 173 12.19 -60.84 7.01
C THR A 173 11.60 -62.25 6.89
N ASN A 174 12.47 -63.26 6.84
CA ASN A 174 12.08 -64.66 6.95
C ASN A 174 11.59 -64.91 8.38
N LEU A 175 10.34 -64.55 8.64
CA LEU A 175 9.59 -65.00 9.80
C LEU A 175 8.30 -65.61 9.29
N ASN A 176 8.44 -66.89 8.99
CA ASN A 176 7.41 -67.93 8.97
C ASN A 176 6.23 -67.73 8.02
N ASP A 177 6.31 -68.47 6.92
CA ASP A 177 5.17 -69.14 6.29
C ASP A 177 4.42 -70.02 7.31
N ARG A 178 3.65 -69.39 8.20
CA ARG A 178 2.49 -69.99 8.88
C ARG A 178 1.50 -68.88 9.19
N ILE A 179 0.58 -68.65 8.25
CA ILE A 179 -0.87 -68.73 8.43
C ILE A 179 -1.50 -68.05 7.20
N LYS A 180 -2.32 -68.83 6.51
CA LYS A 180 -3.24 -68.40 5.46
C LYS A 180 -4.40 -67.61 6.06
N ASP A 181 -5.00 -66.83 5.17
CA ASP A 181 -6.38 -66.35 5.17
C ASP A 181 -6.70 -64.94 5.67
N ASP A 182 -7.21 -64.19 4.68
CA ASP A 182 -8.24 -63.15 4.69
C ASP A 182 -7.97 -61.80 5.38
N PHE A 183 -7.96 -60.72 4.59
CA PHE A 183 -9.18 -59.91 4.41
C PHE A 183 -9.00 -58.89 3.26
N ASN A 184 -10.00 -58.91 2.37
CA ASN A 184 -10.19 -58.03 1.21
C ASN A 184 -10.28 -56.54 1.60
N TYR A 185 -9.68 -55.68 0.77
CA TYR A 185 -10.25 -54.37 0.49
C TYR A 185 -10.47 -54.24 -1.01
N GLN A 186 -11.71 -54.57 -1.42
CA GLN A 186 -12.26 -54.12 -2.68
C GLN A 186 -12.53 -52.62 -2.59
N ASN A 187 -12.13 -51.92 -3.66
CA ASN A 187 -12.60 -50.59 -4.01
C ASN A 187 -14.13 -50.55 -4.00
N ASN A 188 -14.69 -49.49 -3.43
CA ASN A 188 -15.80 -48.77 -4.06
C ASN A 188 -15.79 -47.31 -3.62
N SER A 189 -15.86 -46.47 -4.64
CA SER A 189 -16.19 -45.05 -4.69
C SER A 189 -17.40 -44.67 -3.82
N ILE A 190 -17.39 -43.45 -3.27
CA ILE A 190 -18.30 -42.34 -3.61
C ILE A 190 -17.77 -41.04 -2.98
N ASP A 191 -18.07 -39.96 -3.71
CA ASP A 191 -17.74 -38.54 -3.59
C ASP A 191 -18.01 -37.88 -2.23
N GLU A 192 -17.28 -36.79 -1.94
CA GLU A 192 -17.83 -35.51 -1.43
C GLU A 192 -16.73 -34.43 -1.46
N ILE A 193 -16.86 -33.44 -2.36
CA ILE A 193 -17.30 -32.05 -2.15
C ILE A 193 -16.19 -31.08 -1.74
N ASP A 194 -16.09 -30.03 -2.58
CA ASP A 194 -15.32 -28.80 -2.43
C ASP A 194 -15.45 -28.15 -1.05
N LEU A 195 -14.31 -27.80 -0.46
CA LEU A 195 -14.21 -26.71 0.50
C LEU A 195 -12.83 -26.06 0.42
N TYR A 196 -12.79 -24.91 -0.26
CA TYR A 196 -12.31 -23.61 0.23
C TYR A 196 -11.79 -22.75 -0.94
N ASN A 197 -12.64 -21.81 -1.32
CA ASN A 197 -12.23 -20.41 -1.51
C ASN A 197 -11.59 -19.88 -0.22
#